data_AF-A0AB34FDL4-F1
#
_entry.id   AF-A0AB34FDL4-F1
#
_cell.length_a   1.000
_cell.length_b   1.000
_cell.length_c   1.000
_cell.angle_alpha   90.00
_cell.angle_beta   90.00
_cell.angle_gamma   90.00
#
_symmetry.space_group_name_H-M   'P 1'
#
loop_
_entity.id
_entity.type
_entity.pdbx_description
1 polymer ?
#
loop_
_entity_poly.entity_id
_entity_poly.type
_entity_poly.pdbx_seq_one_letter_code
_entity_poly.pdbx_strand_id
1 'polypeptide(L)'
;MPLIMNAEVDKLNGLAPRACELCHRKDGLMRCGACQAVYYCGRECQAADREDHKIPCKVIKKARLHYEREYEKLRDLPGDFLTPEKVFETQVGHFWGILETRPYMRARYGLVDALLLSYGTAGGPVDVVQTALDHLLDMLRLSRSDNMGVRQLVPSLYVRLGRDQDAYDFIKWNTATSKDSSYDYGDTSLPYLDIKNADVFESPDEA
;
A
#
# COMPACT_ATOMS: atom_id res chain seq x y z
N MET A 1 11.61 5.59 -15.59
CA MET A 1 11.37 4.22 -16.11
C MET A 1 10.28 3.59 -15.26
N PRO A 2 9.23 2.98 -15.83
CA PRO A 2 8.23 2.32 -15.00
C PRO A 2 8.86 1.06 -14.39
N LEU A 3 9.13 1.10 -13.08
CA LEU A 3 9.76 0.04 -12.29
C LEU A 3 8.75 -1.05 -11.88
N ILE A 4 7.91 -1.50 -12.80
CA ILE A 4 6.92 -2.55 -12.50
C ILE A 4 6.93 -3.56 -13.65
N MET A 5 7.72 -4.62 -13.49
CA MET A 5 7.41 -5.87 -14.16
C MET A 5 6.14 -6.39 -13.51
N ASN A 6 5.01 -6.26 -14.20
CA ASN A 6 3.75 -6.82 -13.74
C ASN A 6 3.92 -8.34 -13.66
N ALA A 7 3.93 -8.88 -12.44
CA ALA A 7 3.85 -10.33 -12.24
C ALA A 7 2.60 -10.87 -12.98
N GLU A 8 2.66 -12.10 -13.51
CA GLU A 8 1.49 -12.76 -14.09
C GLU A 8 0.53 -13.18 -12.97
N VAL A 9 -0.22 -12.20 -12.48
CA VAL A 9 -1.17 -12.31 -11.38
C VAL A 9 -2.16 -13.46 -11.56
N ASP A 10 -2.51 -13.81 -12.80
CA ASP A 10 -3.43 -14.90 -13.13
C ASP A 10 -2.92 -16.30 -12.73
N LYS A 11 -1.64 -16.46 -12.37
CA LYS A 11 -1.03 -17.76 -11.98
C LYS A 11 -0.79 -17.92 -10.47
N LEU A 12 -1.11 -16.92 -9.66
CA LEU A 12 -0.88 -16.98 -8.22
C LEU A 12 -2.03 -17.71 -7.55
N ASN A 13 -1.76 -18.92 -7.04
CA ASN A 13 -2.69 -19.80 -6.32
C ASN A 13 -3.23 -19.21 -4.99
N GLY A 14 -3.29 -17.88 -4.83
CA GLY A 14 -3.70 -17.21 -3.59
C GLY A 14 -4.47 -15.90 -3.75
N LEU A 15 -4.52 -15.27 -4.94
CA LEU A 15 -5.30 -14.05 -5.20
C LEU A 15 -6.12 -14.19 -6.48
N ALA A 16 -7.35 -13.66 -6.47
CA ALA A 16 -8.19 -13.64 -7.65
C ALA A 16 -7.74 -12.53 -8.62
N PRO A 17 -7.65 -12.81 -9.93
CA PRO A 17 -7.40 -11.79 -10.92
C PRO A 17 -8.57 -10.79 -10.97
N ARG A 18 -8.34 -9.62 -11.58
CA ARG A 18 -9.40 -8.63 -11.78
C ARG A 18 -10.58 -9.26 -12.56
N ALA A 19 -11.70 -9.40 -11.89
CA ALA A 19 -12.91 -10.00 -12.40
C ALA A 19 -14.13 -9.45 -11.66
N CYS A 20 -15.33 -9.79 -12.12
CA CYS A 20 -16.55 -9.55 -11.38
C CYS A 20 -16.51 -10.32 -10.06
N GLU A 21 -16.79 -9.66 -8.94
CA GLU A 21 -16.78 -10.27 -7.60
C GLU A 21 -17.74 -11.46 -7.53
N LEU A 22 -18.92 -11.33 -8.15
CA LEU A 22 -19.95 -12.37 -8.10
C LEU A 22 -19.78 -13.50 -9.14
N CYS A 23 -19.56 -13.18 -10.42
CA CYS A 23 -19.61 -14.17 -11.51
C CYS A 23 -18.26 -14.43 -12.19
N HIS A 24 -17.21 -13.75 -11.74
CA HIS A 24 -15.82 -13.89 -12.22
C HIS A 24 -15.60 -13.63 -13.72
N ARG A 25 -16.57 -13.05 -14.43
CA ARG A 25 -16.38 -12.51 -15.78
C ARG A 25 -15.28 -11.43 -15.76
N LYS A 26 -14.42 -11.39 -16.78
CA LYS A 26 -13.33 -10.40 -16.90
C LYS A 26 -13.67 -9.18 -17.76
N ASP A 27 -14.73 -9.25 -18.57
CA ASP A 27 -15.15 -8.17 -19.47
C ASP A 27 -16.22 -7.25 -18.87
N GLY A 28 -16.24 -5.99 -19.32
CA GLY A 28 -17.28 -5.03 -18.97
C GLY A 28 -17.27 -4.61 -17.49
N LEU A 29 -16.10 -4.67 -16.85
CA LEU A 29 -15.97 -4.45 -15.42
C LEU A 29 -16.13 -2.98 -15.04
N MET A 30 -17.04 -2.74 -14.11
CA MET A 30 -17.25 -1.46 -13.45
C MET A 30 -16.84 -1.59 -12.00
N ARG A 31 -15.98 -0.67 -11.54
CA ARG A 31 -15.58 -0.60 -10.14
C ARG A 31 -16.76 -0.12 -9.29
N CYS A 32 -16.93 -0.70 -8.11
CA CYS A 32 -17.91 -0.18 -7.14
C CYS A 32 -17.59 1.28 -6.82
N GLY A 33 -18.47 2.21 -7.19
CA GLY A 33 -18.24 3.65 -7.00
C GLY A 33 -18.14 4.09 -5.53
N ALA A 34 -18.61 3.26 -4.59
CA ALA A 34 -18.59 3.56 -3.17
C ALA A 34 -17.24 3.22 -2.52
N CYS A 35 -16.88 1.94 -2.49
CA CYS A 35 -15.65 1.46 -1.83
C CYS A 35 -14.42 1.49 -2.74
N GLN A 36 -14.63 1.44 -4.07
CA GLN A 36 -13.58 1.38 -5.07
C GLN A 36 -12.61 0.18 -4.97
N ALA A 37 -12.96 -0.86 -4.21
CA ALA A 37 -12.11 -2.03 -4.00
C ALA A 37 -12.41 -3.23 -4.93
N VAL A 38 -13.67 -3.40 -5.35
CA VAL A 38 -14.11 -4.55 -6.15
C VAL A 38 -14.81 -4.12 -7.44
N TYR A 39 -15.00 -5.08 -8.35
CA TYR A 39 -15.56 -4.85 -9.68
C TYR A 39 -16.79 -5.73 -9.92
N TYR A 40 -17.69 -5.26 -10.77
CA TYR A 40 -18.86 -5.99 -11.24
C TYR A 40 -19.02 -5.81 -12.74
N CYS A 41 -19.46 -6.84 -13.47
CA CYS A 41 -19.71 -6.72 -14.91
C CYS A 41 -21.02 -5.95 -15.24
N GLY A 42 -21.81 -5.59 -14.24
CA GLY A 42 -23.14 -5.00 -14.42
C GLY A 42 -23.84 -4.68 -13.11
N ARG A 43 -24.92 -3.91 -13.19
CA ARG A 43 -25.77 -3.58 -12.01
C ARG A 43 -26.45 -4.81 -11.42
N GLU A 44 -26.72 -5.82 -12.22
CA GLU A 44 -27.34 -7.08 -11.78
C GLU A 44 -26.44 -7.81 -10.78
N CYS A 45 -25.18 -8.09 -11.16
CA CYS A 45 -24.22 -8.73 -10.25
C CYS A 45 -23.93 -7.86 -9.02
N GLN A 46 -23.86 -6.54 -9.16
CA GLN A 46 -23.68 -5.64 -8.02
C GLN A 46 -24.87 -5.67 -7.05
N ALA A 47 -26.09 -5.75 -7.57
CA ALA A 47 -27.30 -5.82 -6.74
C ALA A 47 -27.46 -7.19 -6.06
N ALA A 48 -27.06 -8.27 -6.74
CA ALA A 48 -27.09 -9.62 -6.20
C ALA A 48 -26.03 -9.83 -5.10
N ASP A 49 -24.84 -9.24 -5.23
CA ASP A 49 -23.78 -9.29 -4.22
C ASP A 49 -24.02 -8.34 -3.01
N ARG A 50 -25.17 -7.66 -2.96
CA ARG A 50 -25.39 -6.55 -2.02
C ARG A 50 -25.25 -6.96 -0.56
N GLU A 51 -25.77 -8.11 -0.15
CA GLU A 51 -25.78 -8.49 1.27
C GLU A 51 -24.36 -8.81 1.77
N ASP A 52 -23.57 -9.54 0.99
CA ASP A 52 -22.18 -9.86 1.32
C ASP A 52 -21.26 -8.64 1.17
N HIS A 53 -21.48 -7.81 0.14
CA HIS A 53 -20.69 -6.61 -0.11
C HIS A 53 -20.94 -5.47 0.90
N LYS A 54 -22.16 -5.35 1.45
CA LYS A 54 -22.60 -4.15 2.18
C LYS A 54 -21.72 -3.78 3.37
N ILE A 55 -21.25 -4.76 4.14
CA ILE A 55 -20.38 -4.49 5.31
C ILE A 55 -18.98 -4.07 4.85
N PRO A 56 -18.24 -4.89 4.08
CA PRO A 56 -16.96 -4.49 3.46
C PRO A 56 -17.00 -3.12 2.79
N CYS A 57 -18.04 -2.89 1.98
CA CYS A 57 -18.21 -1.65 1.23
C CYS A 57 -18.26 -0.42 2.14
N LYS A 58 -19.05 -0.50 3.23
CA LYS A 58 -19.18 0.61 4.18
C LYS A 58 -17.87 0.88 4.92
N VAL A 59 -17.17 -0.16 5.35
CA VAL A 59 -15.90 -0.04 6.08
C VAL A 59 -14.86 0.63 5.20
N ILE A 60 -14.63 0.11 4.00
CA ILE A 60 -13.65 0.67 3.06
C ILE A 60 -14.05 2.09 2.63
N LYS A 61 -15.31 2.33 2.29
CA LYS A 61 -15.79 3.68 1.92
C LYS A 61 -15.50 4.68 3.04
N LYS A 62 -15.77 4.32 4.29
CA LYS A 62 -15.53 5.20 5.45
C LYS A 62 -14.04 5.49 5.60
N ALA A 63 -13.18 4.48 5.51
CA ALA A 63 -11.74 4.65 5.62
C ALA A 63 -11.18 5.51 4.48
N ARG A 64 -11.62 5.26 3.24
CA ARG A 64 -11.22 6.04 2.06
C ARG A 64 -11.60 7.51 2.19
N LEU A 65 -12.84 7.81 2.56
CA LEU A 65 -13.30 9.19 2.76
C LEU A 65 -12.61 9.88 3.94
N HIS A 66 -12.12 9.14 4.93
CA HIS A 66 -11.31 9.71 6.00
C HIS A 66 -9.91 10.06 5.49
N TYR A 67 -9.27 9.13 4.80
CA TYR A 67 -7.98 9.34 4.14
C TYR A 67 -8.00 10.54 3.18
N GLU A 68 -8.99 10.61 2.29
CA GLU A 68 -9.14 11.71 1.32
C GLU A 68 -9.30 13.06 2.01
N ARG A 69 -10.06 13.12 3.10
CA ARG A 69 -10.24 14.35 3.87
C ARG A 69 -8.97 14.81 4.55
N GLU A 70 -8.21 13.90 5.16
CA GLU A 70 -6.92 14.27 5.76
C GLU A 70 -5.90 14.66 4.68
N TYR A 71 -5.96 14.06 3.49
CA TYR A 71 -5.15 14.46 2.34
C TYR A 71 -5.47 15.89 1.89
N GLU A 72 -6.75 16.21 1.67
CA GLU A 72 -7.20 17.54 1.23
C GLU A 72 -6.80 18.62 2.23
N LYS A 73 -6.98 18.36 3.54
CA LYS A 73 -6.55 19.28 4.60
C LYS A 73 -5.06 19.63 4.51
N LEU A 74 -4.20 18.63 4.27
CA LEU A 74 -2.76 18.85 4.17
C LEU A 74 -2.35 19.50 2.85
N ARG A 75 -3.02 19.14 1.75
CA ARG A 75 -2.79 19.73 0.43
C ARG A 75 -3.11 21.22 0.43
N ASP A 76 -4.21 21.61 1.06
CA ASP A 76 -4.72 22.98 1.07
C ASP A 76 -4.19 23.81 2.25
N LEU A 77 -3.28 23.25 3.05
CA LEU A 77 -2.69 23.94 4.19
C LEU A 77 -1.78 25.08 3.70
N PRO A 78 -2.01 26.34 4.11
CA PRO A 78 -1.23 27.49 3.66
C PRO A 78 0.18 27.57 4.28
N GLY A 79 0.59 26.56 5.04
CA GLY A 79 1.81 26.56 5.85
C GLY A 79 1.78 27.55 7.02
N ASP A 80 2.58 27.28 8.04
CA ASP A 80 2.83 28.16 9.18
C ASP A 80 4.24 27.93 9.76
N PHE A 81 4.51 28.51 10.93
CA PHE A 81 5.81 28.38 11.60
C PHE A 81 6.18 26.93 11.95
N LEU A 82 5.19 26.07 12.21
CA LEU A 82 5.39 24.67 12.62
C LEU A 82 5.25 23.70 11.43
N THR A 83 4.48 24.08 10.42
CA THR A 83 4.17 23.23 9.26
C THR A 83 4.56 23.91 7.96
N PRO A 84 5.56 23.38 7.24
CA PRO A 84 5.94 23.91 5.93
C PRO A 84 4.78 23.86 4.92
N GLU A 85 4.78 24.77 3.95
CA GLU A 85 3.87 24.68 2.80
C GLU A 85 4.20 23.45 1.92
N LYS A 86 3.17 22.94 1.21
CA LYS A 86 3.34 21.86 0.23
C LYS A 86 4.08 20.65 0.82
N VAL A 87 3.60 20.20 1.98
CA VAL A 87 4.29 19.16 2.78
C VAL A 87 4.56 17.88 1.99
N PHE A 88 3.71 17.51 1.03
CA PHE A 88 3.89 16.31 0.20
C PHE A 88 5.10 16.38 -0.73
N GLU A 89 5.55 17.57 -1.08
CA GLU A 89 6.73 17.83 -1.90
C GLU A 89 7.94 18.20 -1.04
N THR A 90 7.76 19.03 -0.02
CA THR A 90 8.86 19.65 0.72
C THR A 90 9.33 18.83 1.92
N GLN A 91 8.50 17.92 2.44
CA GLN A 91 8.75 17.21 3.69
C GLN A 91 8.81 15.67 3.52
N VAL A 92 8.97 15.19 2.29
CA VAL A 92 9.15 13.76 1.99
C VAL A 92 10.30 13.19 2.82
N GLY A 93 10.07 12.03 3.42
CA GLY A 93 11.01 11.37 4.35
C GLY A 93 10.86 11.82 5.80
N HIS A 94 10.27 12.99 6.07
CA HIS A 94 10.22 13.64 7.37
C HIS A 94 8.81 13.76 7.97
N PHE A 95 7.79 13.17 7.35
CA PHE A 95 6.38 13.39 7.73
C PHE A 95 6.15 13.21 9.23
N TRP A 96 6.68 12.15 9.84
CA TRP A 96 6.41 11.87 11.25
C TRP A 96 6.88 12.97 12.23
N GLY A 97 7.90 13.74 11.85
CA GLY A 97 8.38 14.89 12.62
C GLY A 97 7.36 16.03 12.71
N ILE A 98 6.44 16.11 11.76
CA ILE A 98 5.41 17.16 11.66
C ILE A 98 4.10 16.64 12.23
N LEU A 99 3.62 17.27 13.31
CA LEU A 99 2.46 16.79 14.06
C LEU A 99 1.19 16.75 13.19
N GLU A 100 1.04 17.73 12.33
CA GLU A 100 -0.09 17.97 11.45
C GLU A 100 -0.23 16.86 10.39
N THR A 101 0.85 16.18 10.02
CA THR A 101 0.80 15.09 9.03
C THR A 101 0.41 13.74 9.62
N ARG A 102 0.50 13.58 10.95
CA ARG A 102 0.24 12.29 11.63
C ARG A 102 -1.21 11.80 11.46
N PRO A 103 -2.26 12.65 11.53
CA PRO A 103 -3.62 12.24 11.21
C PRO A 103 -3.75 11.63 9.81
N TYR A 104 -3.09 12.21 8.80
CA TYR A 104 -3.06 11.66 7.44
C TYR A 104 -2.40 10.29 7.38
N MET A 105 -1.22 10.12 8.00
CA MET A 105 -0.50 8.83 8.03
C MET A 105 -1.36 7.73 8.67
N ARG A 106 -2.05 8.05 9.77
CA ARG A 106 -3.00 7.13 10.43
C ARG A 106 -4.22 6.82 9.58
N ALA A 107 -4.80 7.84 8.94
CA ALA A 107 -5.96 7.65 8.07
C ALA A 107 -5.62 6.78 6.86
N ARG A 108 -4.42 6.95 6.29
CA ARG A 108 -3.92 6.14 5.18
C ARG A 108 -3.69 4.69 5.58
N TYR A 109 -3.09 4.44 6.73
CA TYR A 109 -2.98 3.07 7.26
C TYR A 109 -4.35 2.46 7.55
N GLY A 110 -5.28 3.24 8.11
CA GLY A 110 -6.66 2.79 8.32
C GLY A 110 -7.38 2.37 7.03
N LEU A 111 -7.04 2.97 5.89
CA LEU A 111 -7.50 2.50 4.57
C LEU A 111 -6.85 1.18 4.18
N VAL A 112 -5.54 1.02 4.39
CA VAL A 112 -4.84 -0.26 4.16
C VAL A 112 -5.46 -1.40 4.96
N ASP A 113 -5.66 -1.20 6.26
CA ASP A 113 -6.31 -2.20 7.14
C ASP A 113 -7.70 -2.55 6.63
N ALA A 114 -8.51 -1.55 6.28
CA ALA A 114 -9.86 -1.77 5.77
C ALA A 114 -9.85 -2.58 4.46
N LEU A 115 -8.93 -2.30 3.55
CA LEU A 115 -8.75 -3.03 2.29
C LEU A 115 -8.36 -4.49 2.56
N LEU A 116 -7.31 -4.71 3.37
CA LEU A 116 -6.75 -6.03 3.63
C LEU A 116 -7.69 -6.93 4.42
N LEU A 117 -8.36 -6.41 5.45
CA LEU A 117 -9.30 -7.18 6.27
C LEU A 117 -10.63 -7.49 5.56
N SER A 118 -10.98 -6.72 4.53
CA SER A 118 -12.25 -6.91 3.82
C SER A 118 -12.11 -7.77 2.57
N TYR A 119 -11.20 -7.40 1.67
CA TYR A 119 -11.04 -8.02 0.35
C TYR A 119 -9.61 -8.48 0.07
N GLY A 120 -8.63 -8.04 0.84
CA GLY A 120 -7.25 -8.51 0.72
C GLY A 120 -6.98 -9.77 1.52
N THR A 121 -7.92 -10.72 1.59
CA THR A 121 -7.75 -12.05 2.22
C THR A 121 -7.30 -13.09 1.19
N ALA A 122 -7.15 -14.36 1.58
CA ALA A 122 -6.83 -15.45 0.65
C ALA A 122 -7.97 -15.62 -0.37
N GLY A 123 -7.63 -15.71 -1.66
CA GLY A 123 -8.58 -15.75 -2.76
C GLY A 123 -9.20 -14.39 -3.12
N GLY A 124 -8.86 -13.32 -2.39
CA GLY A 124 -9.38 -11.98 -2.64
C GLY A 124 -8.77 -11.29 -3.87
N PRO A 125 -9.34 -10.17 -4.34
CA PRO A 125 -8.91 -9.51 -5.57
C PRO A 125 -7.47 -8.97 -5.46
N VAL A 126 -6.65 -9.32 -6.44
CA VAL A 126 -5.25 -8.87 -6.52
C VAL A 126 -5.08 -7.35 -6.46
N ASP A 127 -5.98 -6.60 -7.10
CA ASP A 127 -5.94 -5.14 -7.14
C ASP A 127 -5.99 -4.52 -5.74
N VAL A 128 -6.69 -5.17 -4.79
CA VAL A 128 -6.81 -4.70 -3.41
C VAL A 128 -5.47 -4.85 -2.69
N VAL A 129 -4.80 -5.99 -2.87
CA VAL A 129 -3.47 -6.25 -2.29
C VAL A 129 -2.42 -5.32 -2.89
N GLN A 130 -2.45 -5.09 -4.21
CA GLN A 130 -1.58 -4.13 -4.86
C GLN A 130 -1.81 -2.70 -4.36
N THR A 131 -3.08 -2.27 -4.24
CA THR A 131 -3.43 -0.93 -3.71
C THR A 131 -2.95 -0.75 -2.26
N ALA A 132 -3.09 -1.78 -1.43
CA ALA A 132 -2.59 -1.77 -0.06
C ALA A 132 -1.06 -1.64 -0.01
N LEU A 133 -0.35 -2.40 -0.85
CA LEU A 133 1.11 -2.30 -0.97
C LEU A 133 1.54 -0.89 -1.41
N ASP A 134 0.88 -0.32 -2.41
CA ASP A 134 1.19 1.03 -2.91
C ASP A 134 1.06 2.09 -1.80
N HIS A 135 0.01 1.98 -0.98
CA HIS A 135 -0.18 2.85 0.17
C HIS A 135 0.94 2.69 1.21
N LEU A 136 1.34 1.46 1.53
CA LEU A 136 2.41 1.20 2.49
C LEU A 136 3.76 1.71 1.99
N LEU A 137 4.09 1.50 0.71
CA LEU A 137 5.32 2.02 0.11
C LEU A 137 5.34 3.55 0.10
N ASP A 138 4.21 4.21 -0.17
CA ASP A 138 4.14 5.66 -0.12
C ASP A 138 4.23 6.17 1.33
N MET A 139 3.68 5.45 2.32
CA MET A 139 3.91 5.77 3.74
C MET A 139 5.40 5.68 4.11
N LEU A 140 6.13 4.67 3.62
CA LEU A 140 7.58 4.54 3.83
C LEU A 140 8.36 5.67 3.15
N ARG A 141 7.96 6.06 1.93
CA ARG A 141 8.53 7.23 1.24
C ARG A 141 8.33 8.51 2.06
N LEU A 142 7.14 8.72 2.60
CA LEU A 142 6.80 9.92 3.38
C LEU A 142 7.47 9.93 4.75
N SER A 143 7.66 8.76 5.37
CA SER A 143 8.25 8.60 6.70
C SER A 143 9.30 7.49 6.66
N ARG A 144 10.53 7.84 6.25
CA ARG A 144 11.62 6.88 6.04
C ARG A 144 11.90 6.06 7.30
N SER A 145 11.81 6.66 8.47
CA SER A 145 12.00 6.06 9.80
C SER A 145 10.95 5.05 10.23
N ASP A 146 9.89 4.85 9.43
CA ASP A 146 8.81 3.88 9.69
C ASP A 146 8.24 3.92 11.12
N ASN A 147 7.90 5.12 11.61
CA ASN A 147 7.39 5.26 12.98
C ASN A 147 6.04 4.58 13.25
N MET A 148 5.37 4.10 12.20
CA MET A 148 4.13 3.31 12.29
C MET A 148 4.36 1.80 12.17
N GLY A 149 5.59 1.34 11.92
CA GLY A 149 5.95 -0.08 11.83
C GLY A 149 5.39 -0.79 10.60
N VAL A 150 5.12 -0.07 9.51
CA VAL A 150 4.49 -0.63 8.31
C VAL A 150 5.44 -1.49 7.46
N ARG A 151 6.76 -1.40 7.65
CA ARG A 151 7.74 -2.24 6.93
C ARG A 151 7.49 -3.73 7.09
N GLN A 152 6.97 -4.15 8.23
CA GLN A 152 6.73 -5.58 8.53
C GLN A 152 5.67 -6.20 7.62
N LEU A 153 4.76 -5.39 7.07
CA LEU A 153 3.70 -5.87 6.19
C LEU A 153 4.17 -6.02 4.74
N VAL A 154 5.12 -5.19 4.30
CA VAL A 154 5.48 -5.04 2.89
C VAL A 154 5.97 -6.35 2.24
N PRO A 155 6.92 -7.11 2.83
CA PRO A 155 7.36 -8.37 2.23
C PRO A 155 6.22 -9.38 2.06
N SER A 156 5.29 -9.44 3.02
CA SER A 156 4.16 -10.36 2.95
C SER A 156 3.24 -10.05 1.75
N LEU A 157 3.06 -8.77 1.42
CA LEU A 157 2.24 -8.37 0.27
C LEU A 157 2.98 -8.63 -1.05
N TYR A 158 4.28 -8.39 -1.11
CA TYR A 158 5.08 -8.76 -2.29
C TYR A 158 4.97 -10.26 -2.60
N VAL A 159 5.15 -11.13 -1.60
CA VAL A 159 4.99 -12.59 -1.77
C VAL A 159 3.59 -12.95 -2.27
N ARG A 160 2.55 -12.35 -1.68
CA ARG A 160 1.16 -12.58 -2.13
C ARG A 160 0.90 -12.14 -3.57
N LEU A 161 1.65 -11.16 -4.05
CA LEU A 161 1.64 -10.67 -5.43
C LEU A 161 2.60 -11.45 -6.35
N GLY A 162 3.23 -12.52 -5.86
CA GLY A 162 4.20 -13.30 -6.65
C GLY A 162 5.50 -12.57 -6.94
N ARG A 163 5.81 -11.55 -6.16
CA ARG A 163 6.97 -10.67 -6.32
C ARG A 163 8.04 -11.06 -5.31
N ASP A 164 8.44 -12.33 -5.34
CA ASP A 164 9.37 -12.91 -4.35
C ASP A 164 10.73 -12.20 -4.37
N GLN A 165 11.24 -11.83 -5.55
CA GLN A 165 12.46 -11.05 -5.68
C GLN A 165 12.36 -9.68 -5.00
N ASP A 166 11.25 -8.95 -5.19
CA ASP A 166 11.04 -7.66 -4.55
C ASP A 166 10.90 -7.80 -3.02
N ALA A 167 10.25 -8.88 -2.56
CA ALA A 167 10.16 -9.20 -1.14
C ALA A 167 11.55 -9.41 -0.54
N TYR A 168 12.39 -10.19 -1.21
CA TYR A 168 13.74 -10.49 -0.77
C TYR A 168 14.63 -9.25 -0.78
N ASP A 169 14.64 -8.48 -1.87
CA ASP A 169 15.37 -7.22 -1.98
C ASP A 169 15.00 -6.26 -0.85
N PHE A 170 13.71 -6.16 -0.53
CA PHE A 170 13.22 -5.34 0.58
C PHE A 170 13.72 -5.83 1.94
N ILE A 171 13.64 -7.16 2.19
CA ILE A 171 14.11 -7.76 3.45
C ILE A 171 15.61 -7.51 3.61
N LYS A 172 16.40 -7.77 2.57
CA LYS A 172 17.85 -7.59 2.57
C LYS A 172 18.24 -6.14 2.83
N TRP A 173 17.57 -5.19 2.16
CA TRP A 173 17.80 -3.78 2.43
C TRP A 173 17.49 -3.45 3.90
N ASN A 174 16.38 -3.96 4.41
CA ASN A 174 15.95 -3.69 5.78
C ASN A 174 16.91 -4.29 6.82
N THR A 175 17.41 -5.51 6.59
CA THR A 175 18.39 -6.15 7.49
C THR A 175 19.74 -5.44 7.46
N ALA A 176 20.27 -5.13 6.27
CA ALA A 176 21.52 -4.39 6.12
C ALA A 176 21.44 -3.02 6.80
N THR A 177 20.38 -2.26 6.52
CA THR A 177 20.16 -0.93 7.11
C THR A 177 19.94 -0.98 8.62
N SER A 178 19.27 -2.02 9.15
CA SER A 178 19.07 -2.16 10.60
C SER A 178 20.33 -2.55 11.36
N LYS A 179 21.30 -3.22 10.71
CA LYS A 179 22.61 -3.56 11.28
C LYS A 179 23.53 -2.33 11.33
N ASP A 180 23.33 -1.35 10.45
CA ASP A 180 24.09 -0.11 10.43
C ASP A 180 23.57 0.89 11.48
N SER A 181 24.24 0.95 12.64
CA SER A 181 23.91 1.90 13.71
C SER A 181 24.13 3.36 13.34
N SER A 182 24.86 3.65 12.25
CA SER A 182 25.15 5.00 11.78
C SER A 182 24.15 5.51 10.73
N TYR A 183 23.24 4.64 10.27
CA TYR A 183 22.29 5.00 9.22
C TYR A 183 21.25 6.02 9.71
N ASP A 184 21.26 7.21 9.13
CA ASP A 184 20.31 8.28 9.44
C ASP A 184 19.07 8.20 8.53
N TYR A 185 17.95 7.75 9.08
CA TYR A 185 16.67 7.72 8.37
C TYR A 185 16.17 9.12 7.96
N GLY A 186 16.63 10.18 8.61
CA GLY A 186 16.34 11.56 8.26
C GLY A 186 17.16 12.07 7.09
N ASP A 187 18.32 11.49 6.76
CA ASP A 187 19.10 11.96 5.62
C ASP A 187 18.47 11.45 4.31
N THR A 188 17.75 12.33 3.62
CA THR A 188 17.07 12.03 2.35
C THR A 188 18.05 11.81 1.17
N SER A 189 19.34 12.11 1.35
CA SER A 189 20.38 11.83 0.35
C SER A 189 20.90 10.40 0.40
N LEU A 190 20.74 9.70 1.53
CA LEU A 190 21.15 8.31 1.66
C LEU A 190 20.25 7.38 0.84
N PRO A 191 20.81 6.28 0.26
CA PRO A 191 20.04 5.27 -0.45
C PRO A 191 18.88 4.72 0.39
N TYR A 192 17.73 4.45 -0.23
CA TYR A 192 16.53 3.98 0.46
C TYR A 192 15.76 3.01 -0.42
N LEU A 193 15.53 1.78 0.09
CA LEU A 193 14.89 0.68 -0.66
C LEU A 193 15.55 0.43 -2.03
N ASP A 194 16.87 0.60 -2.07
CA ASP A 194 17.71 0.69 -3.27
C ASP A 194 18.35 -0.64 -3.68
N ILE A 195 18.32 -1.65 -2.81
CA ILE A 195 18.73 -3.02 -3.19
C ILE A 195 17.76 -3.54 -4.25
N LYS A 196 18.34 -4.09 -5.34
CA LYS A 196 17.63 -4.69 -6.46
C LYS A 196 18.36 -5.92 -6.97
N ASN A 197 17.60 -6.96 -7.30
CA ASN A 197 18.11 -8.23 -7.84
C ASN A 197 19.21 -8.84 -6.95
N ALA A 198 19.04 -8.75 -5.64
CA ALA A 198 19.93 -9.45 -4.72
C ALA A 198 19.84 -10.96 -4.96
N ASP A 199 20.98 -11.65 -4.79
CA ASP A 199 21.01 -13.10 -4.91
C ASP A 199 20.20 -13.74 -3.78
N VAL A 200 19.02 -14.27 -4.13
CA VAL A 200 18.11 -14.96 -3.20
C VAL A 200 18.72 -16.26 -2.67
N PHE A 201 19.75 -16.79 -3.34
CA PHE A 201 20.44 -18.03 -2.99
C PHE A 201 21.82 -17.79 -2.38
N GLU A 202 22.12 -16.55 -1.95
CA GLU A 202 23.37 -16.25 -1.25
C GLU A 202 23.55 -17.11 0.00
N SER A 203 24.80 -17.30 0.42
CA SER A 203 25.06 -18.13 1.57
C SER A 203 24.54 -17.47 2.86
N PRO A 204 24.13 -18.25 3.88
CA PRO A 204 23.55 -17.68 5.11
C PRO A 204 24.46 -16.69 5.86
N ASP A 205 25.76 -16.74 5.64
CA ASP A 205 26.75 -15.80 6.19
C ASP A 205 26.83 -14.47 5.43
N GLU A 206 26.31 -14.41 4.20
CA GLU A 206 26.23 -13.20 3.37
C GLU A 206 24.89 -12.45 3.54
N ALA A 207 23.91 -13.06 4.23
CA ALA A 207 22.53 -12.58 4.41
C ALA A 207 22.28 -11.57 5.59
#